data_AF-G3NE20-F1
#
_entry.id   AF-G3NE20-F1
#
_cell.length_a   1.000
_cell.length_b   1.000
_cell.length_c   1.000
_cell.angle_alpha   90.00
_cell.angle_beta   90.00
_cell.angle_gamma   90.00
#
_symmetry.space_group_name_H-M   'P 1'
#
loop_
_entity.id
_entity.type
_entity.pdbx_description
1 polymer ?
#
loop_
_entity_poly.entity_id
_entity_poly.type
_entity_poly.pdbx_seq_one_letter_code
_entity_poly.pdbx_strand_id
1 'polypeptide(L)'
;EEGPAPRESVRSPDISSMVRLLPKFNERDPDIFFSLFESVADDRGWTDSERTLLIQSVLVGRAQEAFIALPVPDRKKYVKVKEAVLKIYELVPEAYRLRFRSWRKGEKQTYTEVARELYSHFNRWCSAVGVTTFEELSNLIVLEQFRNILPERVATHIFEHKMKTAAEAAVVADDFALTHNQAKNDADGKSQRK
;
A
#
# COMPACT_ATOMS: atom_id res chain seq x y z
N GLU A 1 55.31 -35.05 4.33
CA GLU A 1 53.92 -35.24 3.87
C GLU A 1 53.05 -34.19 4.54
N GLU A 2 52.75 -33.09 3.86
CA GLU A 2 51.68 -32.18 4.27
C GLU A 2 50.50 -32.45 3.33
N GLY A 3 49.46 -33.09 3.87
CA GLY A 3 48.20 -33.31 3.14
C GLY A 3 47.45 -31.99 2.96
N PRO A 4 46.73 -31.79 1.84
CA PRO A 4 46.04 -30.54 1.60
C PRO A 4 44.86 -30.39 2.58
N ALA A 5 44.70 -29.18 3.10
CA ALA A 5 43.61 -28.81 4.00
C ALA A 5 42.22 -29.11 3.39
N PRO A 6 41.21 -29.45 4.22
CA PRO A 6 39.87 -29.73 3.73
C PRO A 6 39.29 -28.48 3.06
N ARG A 7 38.86 -28.61 1.81
CA ARG A 7 38.08 -27.58 1.14
C ARG A 7 36.79 -27.37 1.95
N GLU A 8 36.64 -26.20 2.55
CA GLU A 8 35.38 -25.77 3.14
C GLU A 8 34.31 -25.83 2.05
N SER A 9 33.42 -26.81 2.18
CA SER A 9 32.19 -26.90 1.42
C SER A 9 31.41 -25.61 1.67
N VAL A 10 31.41 -24.71 0.69
CA VAL A 10 30.50 -23.55 0.64
C VAL A 10 29.09 -24.11 0.80
N ARG A 11 28.53 -23.96 2.01
CA ARG A 11 27.17 -24.42 2.31
C ARG A 11 26.24 -23.66 1.39
N SER A 12 25.72 -24.33 0.37
CA SER A 12 24.63 -23.80 -0.42
C SER A 12 23.47 -23.50 0.54
N PRO A 13 22.91 -22.28 0.53
CA PRO A 13 21.76 -21.99 1.37
C PRO A 13 20.64 -22.98 1.06
N ASP A 14 20.15 -23.69 2.09
CA ASP A 14 19.05 -24.64 1.94
C ASP A 14 17.75 -23.87 1.72
N ILE A 15 17.40 -23.65 0.45
CA ILE A 15 16.19 -22.95 -0.01
C ILE A 15 14.93 -23.58 0.60
N SER A 16 14.92 -24.91 0.83
CA SER A 16 13.79 -25.61 1.44
C SER A 16 13.56 -25.16 2.89
N SER A 17 14.64 -24.96 3.65
CA SER A 17 14.58 -24.42 5.01
C SER A 17 14.10 -22.97 5.05
N MET A 18 14.46 -22.16 4.04
CA MET A 18 14.07 -20.75 3.93
C MET A 18 12.58 -20.60 3.63
N VAL A 19 12.04 -21.38 2.69
CA VAL A 19 10.63 -21.33 2.29
C VAL A 19 9.70 -21.62 3.47
N ARG A 20 10.09 -22.53 4.38
CA ARG A 20 9.28 -22.88 5.57
C ARG A 20 9.11 -21.73 6.56
N LEU A 21 9.97 -20.71 6.50
CA LEU A 21 9.96 -19.57 7.42
C LEU A 21 9.19 -18.38 6.84
N LEU A 22 8.75 -18.48 5.59
CA LEU A 22 8.09 -17.37 4.94
C LEU A 22 6.71 -17.14 5.53
N PRO A 23 6.39 -15.89 5.92
CA PRO A 23 5.02 -15.55 6.26
C PRO A 23 4.13 -15.77 5.03
N LYS A 24 2.87 -16.13 5.27
CA LYS A 24 1.90 -16.22 4.17
C LYS A 24 1.58 -14.81 3.67
N PHE A 25 1.61 -14.63 2.37
CA PHE A 25 1.16 -13.37 1.79
C PHE A 25 -0.32 -13.18 2.08
N ASN A 26 -0.65 -11.98 2.55
CA ASN A 26 -2.01 -11.59 2.85
C ASN A 26 -2.31 -10.30 2.10
N GLU A 27 -3.11 -10.42 1.03
CA GLU A 27 -3.57 -9.28 0.23
C GLU A 27 -4.30 -8.21 1.07
N ARG A 28 -4.79 -8.60 2.26
CA ARG A 28 -5.48 -7.70 3.19
C ARG A 28 -4.55 -6.80 3.97
N ASP A 29 -3.29 -7.18 4.15
CA ASP A 29 -2.31 -6.51 5.00
C ASP A 29 -0.90 -6.67 4.40
N PRO A 30 -0.65 -6.16 3.17
CA PRO A 30 0.62 -6.36 2.49
C PRO A 30 1.80 -5.75 3.26
N ASP A 31 1.61 -4.60 3.94
CA ASP A 31 2.68 -3.98 4.75
C ASP A 31 3.13 -4.87 5.90
N ILE A 32 2.18 -5.50 6.62
CA ILE A 32 2.49 -6.41 7.72
C ILE A 32 3.25 -7.62 7.20
N PHE A 33 2.83 -8.17 6.06
CA PHE A 33 3.57 -9.23 5.40
C PHE A 33 5.01 -8.80 5.10
N PHE A 34 5.22 -7.61 4.51
CA PHE A 34 6.55 -7.11 4.18
C PHE A 34 7.40 -6.88 5.43
N SER A 35 6.84 -6.31 6.50
CA SER A 35 7.57 -6.14 7.77
C SER A 35 7.98 -7.48 8.38
N LEU A 36 7.10 -8.48 8.37
CA LEU A 36 7.42 -9.82 8.86
C LEU A 36 8.47 -10.52 7.98
N PHE A 37 8.33 -10.40 6.66
CA PHE A 37 9.28 -10.94 5.70
C PHE A 37 10.66 -10.31 5.87
N GLU A 38 10.74 -8.99 6.03
CA GLU A 38 11.98 -8.24 6.22
C GLU A 38 12.66 -8.61 7.54
N SER A 39 11.90 -8.72 8.63
CA SER A 39 12.44 -9.18 9.91
C SER A 39 13.10 -10.56 9.78
N VAL A 40 12.43 -11.52 9.12
CA VAL A 40 13.00 -12.86 8.89
C VAL A 40 14.23 -12.80 7.97
N ALA A 41 14.17 -11.97 6.92
CA ALA A 41 15.26 -11.81 5.97
C ALA A 41 16.51 -11.20 6.63
N ASP A 42 16.32 -10.21 7.50
CA ASP A 42 17.39 -9.54 8.24
C ASP A 42 18.03 -10.51 9.25
N ASP A 43 17.21 -11.23 10.05
CA ASP A 43 17.67 -12.23 11.02
C ASP A 43 18.49 -13.36 10.37
N ARG A 44 18.19 -13.68 9.11
CA ARG A 44 18.88 -14.73 8.34
C ARG A 44 19.96 -14.20 7.40
N GLY A 45 20.17 -12.89 7.35
CA GLY A 45 21.17 -12.26 6.48
C GLY A 45 20.92 -12.47 4.98
N TRP A 46 19.65 -12.53 4.55
CA TRP A 46 19.31 -12.76 3.15
C TRP A 46 19.72 -11.59 2.25
N THR A 47 20.42 -11.93 1.17
CA THR A 47 20.78 -11.04 0.07
C THR A 47 19.55 -10.58 -0.71
N ASP A 48 19.69 -9.51 -1.48
CA ASP A 48 18.62 -8.98 -2.34
C ASP A 48 18.09 -10.02 -3.36
N SER A 49 19.00 -10.86 -3.86
CA SER A 49 18.65 -11.97 -4.77
C SER A 49 17.86 -13.07 -4.07
N GLU A 50 18.19 -13.41 -2.82
CA GLU A 50 17.41 -14.38 -2.03
C GLU A 50 16.04 -13.81 -1.66
N ARG A 51 15.97 -12.53 -1.27
CA ARG A 51 14.70 -11.85 -0.99
C ARG A 51 13.78 -11.86 -2.19
N THR A 52 14.29 -11.52 -3.38
CA THR A 52 13.49 -11.53 -4.61
C THR A 52 13.06 -12.94 -5.04
N LEU A 53 13.92 -13.94 -4.88
CA LEU A 53 13.61 -15.35 -5.14
C LEU A 53 12.54 -15.91 -4.18
N LEU A 54 12.61 -15.55 -2.90
CA LEU A 54 11.69 -16.06 -1.88
C LEU A 54 10.36 -15.34 -1.92
N ILE A 55 10.36 -14.01 -2.11
CA ILE A 55 9.11 -13.26 -2.15
C ILE A 55 8.23 -13.68 -3.32
N GLN A 56 8.79 -13.90 -4.52
CA GLN A 56 8.00 -14.36 -5.67
C GLN A 56 7.30 -15.71 -5.43
N SER A 57 7.79 -16.53 -4.48
CA SER A 57 7.20 -17.83 -4.16
C SER A 57 5.95 -17.73 -3.27
N VAL A 58 5.76 -16.58 -2.61
CA VAL A 58 4.64 -16.35 -1.67
C VAL A 58 3.65 -15.30 -2.16
N LEU A 59 4.03 -14.44 -3.11
CA LEU A 59 3.09 -13.50 -3.72
C LEU A 59 2.00 -14.26 -4.50
N VAL A 60 0.76 -13.79 -4.35
CA VAL A 60 -0.41 -14.34 -5.05
C VAL A 60 -1.27 -13.20 -5.60
N GLY A 61 -2.19 -13.54 -6.51
CA GLY A 61 -3.18 -12.62 -7.05
C GLY A 61 -2.56 -11.36 -7.65
N ARG A 62 -3.10 -10.19 -7.29
CA ARG A 62 -2.66 -8.89 -7.81
C ARG A 62 -1.21 -8.56 -7.49
N ALA A 63 -0.65 -9.15 -6.42
CA ALA A 63 0.75 -8.95 -6.05
C ALA A 63 1.68 -9.66 -7.04
N GLN A 64 1.30 -10.86 -7.47
CA GLN A 64 2.05 -11.63 -8.46
C GLN A 64 1.96 -10.96 -9.84
N GLU A 65 0.79 -10.42 -10.21
CA GLU A 65 0.62 -9.62 -11.43
C GLU A 65 1.53 -8.38 -11.43
N ALA A 66 1.61 -7.65 -10.31
CA ALA A 66 2.50 -6.49 -10.16
C ALA A 66 3.98 -6.87 -10.31
N PHE A 67 4.39 -8.02 -9.76
CA PHE A 67 5.74 -8.54 -9.93
C PHE A 67 6.04 -8.89 -11.40
N ILE A 68 5.10 -9.52 -12.11
CA ILE A 68 5.27 -9.86 -13.53
C ILE A 68 5.27 -8.60 -14.40
N ALA A 69 4.52 -7.56 -14.03
CA ALA A 69 4.49 -6.30 -14.79
C ALA A 69 5.82 -5.52 -14.74
N LEU A 70 6.69 -5.79 -13.75
CA LEU A 70 8.00 -5.15 -13.67
C LEU A 70 8.92 -5.56 -14.82
N PRO A 71 9.77 -4.63 -15.32
CA PRO A 71 10.88 -4.97 -16.20
C PRO A 71 11.79 -6.02 -15.56
N VAL A 72 12.27 -6.97 -16.36
CA VAL A 72 13.19 -8.05 -15.92
C VAL A 72 14.37 -7.56 -15.06
N PRO A 73 15.08 -6.45 -15.38
CA PRO A 73 16.17 -5.97 -14.52
C PRO A 73 15.71 -5.49 -13.14
N ASP A 74 14.45 -5.06 -13.00
CA ASP A 74 13.90 -4.57 -11.74
C ASP A 74 13.30 -5.69 -10.88
N ARG A 75 12.88 -6.81 -11.47
CA ARG A 75 12.45 -8.00 -10.71
C ARG A 75 13.53 -8.60 -9.82
N LYS A 76 14.80 -8.31 -10.11
CA LYS A 76 15.96 -8.74 -9.31
C LYS A 76 16.30 -7.79 -8.18
N LYS A 77 15.59 -6.66 -8.05
CA LYS A 77 15.81 -5.65 -7.02
C LYS A 77 14.66 -5.71 -6.03
N TYR A 78 14.91 -6.18 -4.81
CA TYR A 78 13.84 -6.37 -3.81
C TYR A 78 13.06 -5.09 -3.54
N VAL A 79 13.76 -3.96 -3.42
CA VAL A 79 13.13 -2.65 -3.21
C VAL A 79 12.13 -2.33 -4.32
N LYS A 80 12.46 -2.62 -5.59
CA LYS A 80 11.56 -2.37 -6.73
C LYS A 80 10.35 -3.32 -6.74
N VAL A 81 10.57 -4.58 -6.36
CA VAL A 81 9.48 -5.55 -6.18
C VAL A 81 8.53 -5.10 -5.07
N LYS A 82 9.06 -4.74 -3.89
CA LYS A 82 8.30 -4.20 -2.77
C LYS A 82 7.51 -2.96 -3.19
N GLU A 83 8.17 -1.98 -3.82
CA GLU A 83 7.51 -0.77 -4.33
C GLU A 83 6.36 -1.08 -5.28
N ALA A 84 6.56 -1.96 -6.27
CA ALA A 84 5.53 -2.29 -7.25
C ALA A 84 4.34 -3.04 -6.64
N VAL A 85 4.62 -3.99 -5.74
CA VAL A 85 3.58 -4.71 -5.02
C VAL A 85 2.84 -3.75 -4.10
N LEU A 86 3.53 -2.98 -3.27
CA LEU A 86 2.87 -1.99 -2.41
C LEU A 86 2.07 -0.97 -3.23
N LYS A 87 2.54 -0.59 -4.42
CA LYS A 87 1.84 0.32 -5.35
C LYS A 87 0.54 -0.25 -5.92
N ILE A 88 0.46 -1.53 -6.27
CA ILE A 88 -0.83 -2.12 -6.71
C ILE A 88 -1.86 -2.08 -5.58
N TYR A 89 -1.34 -2.06 -4.36
CA TYR A 89 -2.11 -1.91 -3.15
C TYR A 89 -2.15 -0.46 -2.64
N GLU A 90 -1.45 0.56 -3.17
CA GLU A 90 -1.34 1.95 -2.62
C GLU A 90 -2.69 2.65 -2.38
N LEU A 91 -3.79 2.06 -2.84
CA LEU A 91 -5.14 2.16 -2.25
C LEU A 91 -5.23 1.62 -0.79
N VAL A 92 -4.13 1.33 -0.12
CA VAL A 92 -4.01 0.66 1.18
C VAL A 92 -4.44 1.58 2.32
N PRO A 93 -4.05 2.87 2.35
CA PRO A 93 -4.63 3.81 3.30
C PRO A 93 -6.15 3.85 3.18
N GLU A 94 -6.65 3.86 1.95
CA GLU A 94 -8.09 3.86 1.68
C GLU A 94 -8.75 2.54 2.10
N ALA A 95 -8.10 1.40 1.91
CA ALA A 95 -8.61 0.10 2.34
C ALA A 95 -8.66 -0.02 3.87
N TYR A 96 -7.62 0.42 4.58
CA TYR A 96 -7.63 0.46 6.05
C TYR A 96 -8.67 1.44 6.58
N ARG A 97 -8.80 2.62 5.95
CA ARG A 97 -9.86 3.59 6.24
C ARG A 97 -11.24 2.97 6.07
N LEU A 98 -11.49 2.35 4.91
CA LEU A 98 -12.76 1.75 4.60
C LEU A 98 -13.09 0.63 5.59
N ARG A 99 -12.12 -0.20 5.97
CA ARG A 99 -12.30 -1.21 7.03
C ARG A 99 -12.65 -0.58 8.37
N PHE A 100 -11.94 0.45 8.79
CA PHE A 100 -12.25 1.17 10.03
C PHE A 100 -13.67 1.74 10.01
N ARG A 101 -14.08 2.39 8.91
CA ARG A 101 -15.40 3.02 8.76
C ARG A 101 -16.55 2.03 8.56
N SER A 102 -16.30 0.92 7.87
CA SER A 102 -17.30 -0.11 7.56
C SER A 102 -17.32 -1.26 8.56
N TRP A 103 -16.44 -1.28 9.56
CA TRP A 103 -16.40 -2.35 10.55
C TRP A 103 -17.75 -2.48 11.26
N ARG A 104 -18.21 -3.72 11.41
CA ARG A 104 -19.45 -4.07 12.13
C ARG A 104 -19.19 -5.24 13.04
N LYS A 105 -19.83 -5.23 14.20
CA LYS A 105 -19.76 -6.32 15.17
C LYS A 105 -20.32 -7.60 14.54
N GLY A 106 -19.54 -8.69 14.58
CA GLY A 106 -20.04 -10.01 14.25
C GLY A 106 -20.96 -10.59 15.33
N GLU A 107 -21.85 -11.51 14.96
CA GLU A 107 -22.81 -12.13 15.89
C GLU A 107 -22.12 -12.73 17.12
N LYS A 108 -21.02 -13.45 16.90
CA LYS A 108 -20.25 -14.15 17.95
C LYS A 108 -19.17 -13.29 18.61
N GLN A 109 -18.98 -12.05 18.17
CA GLN A 109 -17.91 -11.17 18.65
C GLN A 109 -18.35 -10.43 19.90
N THR A 110 -17.46 -10.27 20.88
CA THR A 110 -17.66 -9.42 22.06
C THR A 110 -17.42 -7.94 21.73
N TYR A 111 -18.00 -7.03 22.50
CA TYR A 111 -17.77 -5.59 22.30
C TYR A 111 -16.32 -5.17 22.59
N THR A 112 -15.63 -5.85 23.51
CA THR A 112 -14.20 -5.62 23.79
C THR A 112 -13.33 -5.97 22.58
N GLU A 113 -13.63 -7.07 21.90
CA GLU A 113 -12.94 -7.43 20.65
C GLU A 113 -13.18 -6.40 19.55
N VAL A 114 -14.43 -5.93 19.40
CA VAL A 114 -14.77 -4.87 18.43
C VAL A 114 -13.97 -3.61 18.70
N ALA A 115 -13.89 -3.15 19.96
CA ALA A 115 -13.14 -1.95 20.32
C ALA A 115 -11.64 -2.11 20.01
N ARG A 116 -11.05 -3.27 20.33
CA ARG A 116 -9.65 -3.58 20.04
C ARG A 116 -9.37 -3.59 18.53
N GLU A 117 -10.27 -4.16 17.73
CA GLU A 117 -10.11 -4.23 16.28
C GLU A 117 -10.31 -2.88 15.60
N LEU A 118 -11.31 -2.09 16.03
CA LEU A 118 -11.47 -0.71 15.59
C LEU A 118 -10.21 0.11 15.85
N TYR A 119 -9.65 0.01 17.06
CA TYR A 119 -8.39 0.68 17.40
C TYR A 119 -7.23 0.20 16.54
N SER A 120 -7.14 -1.11 16.28
CA SER A 120 -6.11 -1.66 15.40
C SER A 120 -6.23 -1.16 13.95
N HIS A 121 -7.45 -1.13 13.39
CA HIS A 121 -7.69 -0.63 12.05
C HIS A 121 -7.40 0.87 11.93
N PHE A 122 -7.79 1.66 12.92
CA PHE A 122 -7.48 3.08 12.99
C PHE A 122 -5.97 3.33 13.01
N ASN A 123 -5.22 2.66 13.90
CA ASN A 123 -3.77 2.82 13.98
C ASN A 123 -3.05 2.35 12.71
N ARG A 124 -3.51 1.26 12.09
CA ARG A 124 -2.98 0.81 10.79
C ARG A 124 -3.21 1.83 9.69
N TRP A 125 -4.40 2.43 9.64
CA TRP A 125 -4.69 3.50 8.70
C TRP A 125 -3.76 4.70 8.92
N CYS A 126 -3.62 5.17 10.16
CA CYS A 126 -2.71 6.26 10.52
C CYS A 126 -1.26 5.94 10.12
N SER A 127 -0.78 4.73 10.43
CA SER A 127 0.56 4.29 10.08
C SER A 127 0.77 4.19 8.57
N ALA A 128 -0.22 3.72 7.82
CA ALA A 128 -0.14 3.60 6.36
C ALA A 128 -0.10 4.96 5.66
N VAL A 129 -0.72 5.99 6.26
CA VAL A 129 -0.62 7.39 5.79
C VAL A 129 0.68 8.06 6.27
N GLY A 130 1.31 7.53 7.32
CA GLY A 130 2.50 8.12 7.94
C GLY A 130 2.19 9.21 8.96
N VAL A 131 1.04 9.14 9.64
CA VAL A 131 0.66 10.08 10.70
C VAL A 131 1.49 9.81 11.96
N THR A 132 2.22 10.83 12.40
CA THR A 132 3.09 10.80 13.59
C THR A 132 2.71 11.86 14.63
N THR A 133 1.99 12.90 14.22
CA THR A 133 1.58 14.02 15.08
C THR A 133 0.06 14.18 15.16
N PHE A 134 -0.42 14.88 16.19
CA PHE A 134 -1.83 15.23 16.31
C PHE A 134 -2.31 16.13 15.16
N GLU A 135 -1.44 17.01 14.66
CA GLU A 135 -1.73 17.86 13.52
C GLU A 135 -1.95 17.04 12.24
N GLU A 136 -1.06 16.08 11.96
CA GLU A 136 -1.22 15.16 10.83
C GLU A 136 -2.47 14.31 10.94
N LEU A 137 -2.84 13.87 12.16
CA LEU A 137 -4.10 13.16 12.39
C LEU A 137 -5.30 14.06 12.08
N SER A 138 -5.27 15.31 12.56
CA SER A 138 -6.32 16.29 12.32
C SER A 138 -6.49 16.54 10.81
N ASN A 139 -5.37 16.75 10.11
CA ASN A 139 -5.35 16.91 8.66
C ASN A 139 -5.93 15.69 7.94
N LEU A 140 -5.56 14.47 8.34
CA LEU A 140 -6.09 13.23 7.77
C LEU A 140 -7.62 13.14 7.90
N ILE A 141 -8.16 13.40 9.09
CA ILE A 141 -9.60 13.31 9.35
C ILE A 141 -10.37 14.41 8.60
N VAL A 142 -9.86 15.65 8.60
CA VAL A 142 -10.49 16.76 7.87
C VAL A 142 -10.46 16.52 6.36
N LEU A 143 -9.33 16.05 5.83
CA LEU A 143 -9.17 15.71 4.41
C LEU A 143 -10.13 14.59 3.99
N GLU A 144 -10.32 13.57 4.83
CA GLU A 144 -11.33 12.55 4.61
C GLU A 144 -12.75 13.14 4.53
N GLN A 145 -13.14 14.00 5.48
CA GLN A 145 -14.47 14.60 5.44
C GLN A 145 -14.66 15.51 4.22
N PHE A 146 -13.62 16.24 3.84
CA PHE A 146 -13.62 17.06 2.63
C PHE A 146 -13.87 16.19 1.38
N ARG A 147 -13.25 15.01 1.30
CA ARG A 147 -13.53 14.07 0.21
C ARG A 147 -14.99 13.63 0.15
N ASN A 148 -15.62 13.38 1.29
CA ASN A 148 -16.99 12.86 1.35
C ASN A 148 -18.05 13.87 0.91
N ILE A 149 -17.75 15.18 0.96
CA ILE A 149 -18.67 16.24 0.51
C ILE A 149 -18.50 16.61 -0.96
N LEU A 150 -17.41 16.19 -1.60
CA LEU A 150 -17.13 16.52 -2.99
C LEU A 150 -17.90 15.59 -3.95
N PRO A 151 -18.32 16.09 -5.12
CA PRO A 151 -18.84 15.24 -6.19
C PRO A 151 -17.79 14.21 -6.63
N GLU A 152 -18.23 12.99 -6.96
CA GLU A 152 -17.34 11.85 -7.29
C GLU A 152 -16.27 12.18 -8.35
N ARG A 153 -16.65 12.93 -9.40
CA ARG A 153 -15.73 13.34 -10.47
C ARG A 153 -14.62 14.28 -9.98
N VAL A 154 -14.96 15.17 -9.05
CA VAL A 154 -14.02 16.14 -8.45
C VAL A 154 -13.12 15.41 -7.44
N ALA A 155 -13.70 14.56 -6.60
CA ALA A 155 -12.96 13.72 -5.66
C ALA A 155 -11.95 12.80 -6.37
N THR A 156 -12.34 12.17 -7.49
CA THR A 156 -11.41 11.30 -8.25
C THR A 156 -10.20 12.08 -8.75
N HIS A 157 -10.42 13.26 -9.34
CA HIS A 157 -9.34 14.10 -9.87
C HIS A 157 -8.36 14.62 -8.80
N ILE A 158 -8.88 15.10 -7.67
CA ILE A 158 -8.06 15.71 -6.63
C ILE A 158 -7.24 14.65 -5.87
N PHE A 159 -7.86 13.52 -5.55
CA PHE A 159 -7.26 12.54 -4.65
C PHE A 159 -6.30 11.56 -5.33
N GLU A 160 -6.11 11.68 -6.66
CA GLU A 160 -4.98 11.06 -7.38
C GLU A 160 -3.62 11.71 -7.02
N HIS A 161 -3.61 12.94 -6.50
CA HIS A 161 -2.41 13.76 -6.34
C HIS A 161 -1.73 13.69 -4.95
N LYS A 162 -2.01 12.66 -4.12
CA LYS A 162 -1.38 12.43 -2.79
C LYS A 162 -1.36 13.69 -1.88
N MET A 163 -2.46 14.43 -1.83
CA MET A 163 -2.64 15.62 -0.98
C MET A 163 -2.50 15.29 0.51
N LYS A 164 -1.96 16.22 1.31
CA LYS A 164 -1.79 16.04 2.77
C LYS A 164 -2.81 16.81 3.58
N THR A 165 -3.38 17.89 3.04
CA THR A 165 -4.34 18.74 3.75
C THR A 165 -5.58 19.05 2.92
N ALA A 166 -6.70 19.34 3.60
CA ALA A 166 -7.93 19.77 2.93
C ALA A 166 -7.77 21.13 2.22
N ALA A 167 -6.89 22.00 2.71
CA ALA A 167 -6.61 23.28 2.09
C ALA A 167 -5.93 23.09 0.71
N GLU A 168 -4.91 22.22 0.62
CA GLU A 168 -4.28 21.86 -0.66
C GLU A 168 -5.31 21.24 -1.63
N ALA A 169 -6.14 20.32 -1.12
CA ALA A 169 -7.19 19.67 -1.91
C ALA A 169 -8.24 20.67 -2.41
N ALA A 170 -8.58 21.69 -1.61
CA ALA A 170 -9.54 22.72 -1.98
C ALA A 170 -9.04 23.61 -3.13
N VAL A 171 -7.75 24.02 -3.10
CA VAL A 171 -7.15 24.79 -4.20
C VAL A 171 -7.27 24.04 -5.53
N VAL A 172 -6.95 22.75 -5.54
CA VAL A 172 -7.07 21.92 -6.75
C VAL A 172 -8.53 21.69 -7.15
N ALA A 173 -9.45 21.61 -6.19
CA ALA A 173 -10.89 21.53 -6.46
C ALA A 173 -11.39 22.78 -7.19
N ASP A 174 -10.98 23.96 -6.75
CA ASP A 174 -11.37 25.24 -7.33
C ASP A 174 -10.81 25.38 -8.76
N ASP A 175 -9.53 25.03 -8.98
CA ASP A 175 -8.92 25.03 -10.31
C ASP A 175 -9.64 24.06 -11.28
N PHE A 176 -10.01 22.88 -10.79
CA PHE A 176 -10.79 21.92 -11.57
C PHE A 176 -12.17 22.47 -11.93
N ALA A 177 -12.85 23.11 -10.98
CA ALA A 177 -14.16 23.71 -11.19
C ALA A 177 -14.11 24.83 -12.25
N LEU A 178 -13.08 25.68 -12.21
CA LEU A 178 -12.89 26.77 -13.18
C LEU A 178 -12.68 26.23 -14.60
N THR A 179 -11.75 25.28 -14.77
CA THR A 179 -11.42 24.71 -16.09
C THR A 179 -12.57 23.89 -16.70
N HIS A 180 -13.30 23.14 -15.88
CA HIS A 180 -14.37 22.27 -16.36
C HIS A 180 -15.72 22.98 -16.53
N ASN A 181 -15.99 24.05 -15.77
CA ASN A 181 -17.16 24.89 -16.01
C ASN A 181 -16.98 25.78 -17.25
N GLN A 182 -15.76 26.28 -17.51
CA GLN A 182 -15.45 26.99 -18.76
C GLN A 182 -15.64 26.08 -19.98
N ALA A 183 -15.13 24.84 -19.94
CA ALA A 183 -15.33 23.88 -21.02
C ALA A 183 -16.79 23.49 -21.27
N LYS A 184 -17.62 23.42 -20.21
CA LYS A 184 -19.07 23.23 -20.34
C LYS A 184 -19.77 24.42 -21.00
N ASN A 185 -19.42 25.64 -20.59
CA ASN A 185 -20.00 26.87 -21.14
C ASN A 185 -19.62 27.07 -22.62
N ASP A 186 -18.39 26.70 -23.01
CA ASP A 186 -17.94 26.77 -24.42
C ASP A 186 -18.61 25.72 -25.32
N ALA A 187 -19.00 24.57 -24.76
CA ALA A 187 -19.72 23.52 -25.48
C ALA A 187 -21.20 23.88 -25.70
N ASP A 188 -21.87 24.43 -24.68
CA ASP A 188 -23.27 24.89 -24.80
C ASP A 188 -23.39 26.12 -25.70
N GLY A 189 -22.43 27.04 -25.65
CA GLY A 189 -22.37 28.20 -26.54
C GLY A 189 -22.17 27.86 -28.04
N LYS A 190 -21.61 26.68 -28.35
CA LYS A 190 -21.50 26.16 -29.72
C LYS A 190 -22.76 25.43 -30.19
N SER A 191 -23.50 24.78 -29.28
CA SER A 191 -24.76 24.10 -29.60
C SER A 191 -25.91 25.08 -29.87
N GLN A 192 -25.93 26.25 -29.24
CA GLN A 192 -26.96 27.28 -29.48
C GLN A 192 -26.71 28.15 -30.73
N ARG A 193 -25.59 27.96 -31.44
CA ARG A 193 -25.22 28.70 -32.66
C ARG A 193 -25.42 27.91 -33.96
N LYS A 194 -26.17 26.81 -33.92
CA LYS A 194 -26.54 26.03 -35.11
C LYS A 194 -28.02 26.13 -35.41
#